data_AF-A0A662R404-F1
#
_entry.id   AF-A0A662R404-F1
#
_cell.length_a   1.000
_cell.length_b   1.000
_cell.length_c   1.000
_cell.angle_alpha   90.00
_cell.angle_beta   90.00
_cell.angle_gamma   90.00
#
_symmetry.space_group_name_H-M   'P 1'
#
loop_
_entity.id
_entity.type
_entity.pdbx_description
1 polymer ?
#
loop_
_entity_poly.entity_id
_entity_poly.type
_entity_poly.pdbx_seq_one_letter_code
_entity_poly.pdbx_strand_id
1 'polypeptide(L)' 'MYDVVVVGASPAGIACTLRCSELGLSTALFDRKPSPSFHPACTFFEGMANQVGFRVDPSYV' A
#
# COMPACT_ATOMS: atom_id res chain seq x y z
N MET A 1 -12.26 -1.29 16.84
CA MET A 1 -11.28 -0.25 17.21
C MET A 1 -9.97 -0.66 16.58
N TYR A 2 -9.25 0.27 15.94
CA TYR A 2 -7.96 -0.02 15.31
C TYR A 2 -6.84 0.54 16.19
N ASP A 3 -5.72 -0.18 16.24
CA ASP A 3 -4.48 0.26 16.89
C ASP A 3 -3.74 1.25 15.98
N VAL A 4 -3.80 1.05 14.66
CA VAL A 4 -3.16 1.89 13.66
C VAL A 4 -4.13 2.21 12.52
N VAL A 5 -4.21 3.49 12.16
CA VAL A 5 -4.90 3.96 10.96
C VAL A 5 -3.89 4.60 10.02
N VAL A 6 -3.80 4.08 8.80
CA VAL A 6 -2.94 4.59 7.74
C VAL A 6 -3.78 5.38 6.74
N VAL A 7 -3.32 6.58 6.38
CA VAL A 7 -3.98 7.45 5.40
C VAL A 7 -3.07 7.57 4.18
N GLY A 8 -3.53 7.06 3.04
CA GLY A 8 -2.79 7.04 1.77
C GLY A 8 -2.29 5.64 1.38
N ALA A 9 -2.85 5.02 0.34
CA ALA A 9 -2.44 3.79 -0.34
C ALA A 9 -1.26 4.00 -1.29
N SER A 10 -0.35 4.92 -0.96
CA SER A 10 0.95 4.97 -1.64
C SER A 10 1.77 3.72 -1.28
N PRO A 11 2.86 3.44 -2.00
CA PRO A 11 3.81 2.39 -1.63
C PRO A 11 4.21 2.39 -0.14
N ALA A 12 4.40 3.58 0.44
CA ALA A 12 4.76 3.72 1.85
C ALA A 12 3.60 3.34 2.78
N GLY A 13 2.38 3.73 2.46
CA GLY A 13 1.21 3.39 3.27
C GLY A 13 0.85 1.91 3.20
N ILE A 14 0.98 1.29 2.03
CA ILE A 14 0.83 -0.15 1.86
C ILE A 14 1.89 -0.90 2.68
N ALA A 15 3.17 -0.52 2.55
CA ALA A 15 4.25 -1.15 3.30
C ALA A 15 4.07 -1.01 4.82
N CYS A 16 3.65 0.17 5.30
CA CYS A 16 3.34 0.40 6.71
C CYS A 16 2.20 -0.50 7.19
N THR A 17 1.10 -0.56 6.43
CA THR A 17 -0.08 -1.37 6.78
C THR A 17 0.25 -2.86 6.85
N LEU A 18 0.99 -3.36 5.86
CA LEU A 18 1.45 -4.74 5.83
C LEU A 18 2.30 -5.06 7.05
N ARG A 19 3.29 -4.20 7.35
CA ARG A 19 4.19 -4.44 8.47
C ARG A 19 3.46 -4.42 9.82
N CYS A 20 2.52 -3.51 10.01
CA CYS A 20 1.71 -3.47 11.22
C CYS A 20 0.81 -4.72 11.34
N SER A 21 0.26 -5.22 10.22
CA SER A 21 -0.50 -6.46 10.20
C SER A 21 0.36 -7.69 10.56
N GLU A 22 1.60 -7.77 10.05
CA GLU A 22 2.56 -8.84 10.39
C GLU A 22 2.92 -8.86 11.88
N LEU A 23 2.91 -7.69 12.53
CA LEU A 23 3.15 -7.53 13.96
C LEU A 23 1.91 -7.84 14.82
N GLY A 24 0.78 -8.22 14.20
CA GLY A 24 -0.45 -8.59 14.89
C GLY A 24 -1.31 -7.40 15.37
N LEU A 25 -1.05 -6.19 14.87
CA LEU A 25 -1.84 -5.00 15.21
C LEU A 25 -3.14 -4.96 14.41
N SER A 26 -4.22 -4.51 15.05
CA SER A 26 -5.48 -4.20 14.35
C SER A 26 -5.29 -2.93 13.52
N THR A 27 -5.20 -3.07 12.20
CA THR A 27 -4.89 -1.95 11.29
C THR A 27 -5.97 -1.68 10.25
N ALA A 28 -6.11 -0.42 9.87
CA ALA A 28 -6.94 0.01 8.74
C ALA A 28 -6.19 0.99 7.86
N LEU A 29 -6.34 0.85 6.54
CA LEU A 29 -5.84 1.80 5.56
C LEU A 29 -7.02 2.47 4.85
N PHE A 30 -6.96 3.78 4.72
CA PHE A 30 -7.90 4.58 3.95
C PHE A 30 -7.16 5.40 2.89
N ASP A 31 -7.61 5.33 1.65
CA ASP A 31 -7.19 6.25 0.60
C ASP A 31 -8.41 6.98 0.04
N ARG A 32 -8.16 8.07 -0.70
CA ARG A 32 -9.16 8.65 -1.59
C ARG A 32 -9.49 7.62 -2.68
N LYS A 33 -10.57 7.85 -3.45
CA LYS A 33 -10.90 6.98 -4.58
C LYS A 33 -9.66 6.70 -5.44
N PRO A 34 -9.45 5.45 -5.89
CA PRO A 34 -8.37 5.13 -6.79
C PRO A 34 -8.46 6.05 -8.01
N SER A 35 -7.48 6.92 -8.15
CA SER A 35 -7.26 7.69 -9.36
C SER A 35 -5.94 7.22 -9.91
N PRO A 36 -5.85 6.84 -11.20
CA PRO A 36 -4.58 6.54 -11.82
C PRO A 36 -3.74 7.83 -11.81
N SER A 37 -2.85 7.92 -10.83
CA SER A 37 -1.92 9.04 -10.69
C SER A 37 -0.52 8.50 -10.85
N PHE A 38 0.05 8.74 -12.02
CA PHE A 38 1.39 8.29 -12.36
C PHE A 38 2.40 9.06 -11.49
N HIS A 39 2.86 8.44 -10.40
CA HIS A 39 3.90 8.99 -9.54
C HIS A 39 5.18 8.17 -9.70
N PRO A 40 6.37 8.77 -9.81
CA PRO A 40 7.63 8.01 -9.96
C PRO A 40 7.86 6.97 -8.86
N ALA A 41 7.30 7.17 -7.67
CA ALA A 41 7.35 6.17 -6.60
C ALA A 41 6.58 4.87 -6.94
N CYS A 42 5.55 4.94 -7.79
CA CYS A 42 4.76 3.79 -8.21
C CYS A 42 5.55 2.84 -9.12
N THR A 43 6.47 3.34 -9.96
CA THR A 43 7.30 2.48 -10.84
C THR A 43 8.34 1.69 -10.07
N PHE A 44 8.98 2.31 -9.06
CA PHE A 44 9.86 1.59 -8.14
C PHE A 44 9.09 0.52 -7.36
N PHE A 45 7.89 0.84 -6.90
CA PHE A 45 7.04 -0.09 -6.17
C PHE A 45 6.56 -1.26 -7.04
N GLU A 46 6.12 -0.99 -8.26
CA GLU A 46 5.73 -2.03 -9.23
C GLU A 46 6.90 -2.97 -9.52
N GLY A 47 8.09 -2.43 -9.77
CA GLY A 47 9.31 -3.21 -9.95
C GLY A 47 9.63 -4.12 -8.76
N MET A 48 9.54 -3.59 -7.54
CA MET A 48 9.75 -4.37 -6.31
C MET A 48 8.66 -5.43 -6.10
N ALA A 49 7.39 -5.08 -6.31
CA ALA A 49 6.26 -5.98 -6.13
C ALA A 49 6.34 -7.19 -7.08
N ASN A 50 6.72 -6.94 -8.33
CA ASN A 50 6.92 -7.98 -9.34
C ASN A 50 8.03 -8.97 -8.96
N GLN A 51 9.11 -8.51 -8.30
CA GLN A 51 10.20 -9.40 -7.88
C GLN A 51 9.80 -10.38 -6.78
N VAL A 52 8.88 -9.98 -5.90
CA VAL A 52 8.45 -10.79 -4.75
C VAL A 52 7.13 -11.53 -5.00
N GLY A 53 6.58 -11.45 -6.21
CA GLY A 53 5.30 -12.07 -6.57
C GLY A 53 4.08 -11.42 -5.90
N PHE A 54 4.21 -10.19 -5.41
CA PHE A 54 3.12 -9.45 -4.81
C PHE A 54 2.20 -8.92 -5.92
N ARG A 55 0.95 -9.36 -5.93
CA ARG A 55 -0.04 -8.91 -6.94
C ARG A 55 -0.58 -7.54 -6.56
N VAL A 56 -0.17 -6.52 -7.30
CA VAL A 56 -0.74 -5.17 -7.23
C VAL A 56 -1.92 -5.10 -8.19
N ASP A 57 -3.05 -4.61 -7.71
CA ASP A 57 -4.19 -4.32 -8.57
C ASP A 57 -3.87 -3.08 -9.43
N PRO A 58 -4.02 -3.14 -10.78
CA PRO A 58 -3.67 -2.03 -11.67
C PRO A 58 -4.43 -0.73 -11.39
N SER A 59 -5.55 -0.79 -10.66
CA SER A 59 -6.28 0.41 -10.25
C SER A 59 -5.56 1.27 -9.20
N TYR A 60 -4.45 0.77 -8.61
CA TYR A 60 -3.67 1.44 -7.58
C TYR A 60 -2.32 2.01 -8.06
N VAL A 61 -1.95 1.81 -9.33
CA VAL A 61 -0.67 2.27 -9.92
C VAL A 61 -0.88 3.16 -11.14
#